data_AF-X1IPX2-F1
#
_entry.id   AF-X1IPX2-F1
#
_cell.length_a   1.000
_cell.length_b   1.000
_cell.length_c   1.000
_cell.angle_alpha   90.00
_cell.angle_beta   90.00
_cell.angle_gamma   90.00
#
_symmetry.space_group_name_H-M   'P 1'
#
loop_
_entity.id
_entity.type
_entity.pdbx_description
1 polymer ?
#
loop_
_entity_poly.entity_id
_entity_poly.type
_entity_poly.pdbx_seq_one_letter_code
_entity_poly.pdbx_strand_id
1 'polypeptide(L)'
;VLDPNELLDGNQVYRIPDYQIEWLREDLSYRQGSPLLVFFHIPTRSWENYAEVLNLFNQHSTKMFSGHWHLDILIDSQGIPEQVTGALCGEWWRGICPDGKPYGYRIIQVEGNNIFSFYKEIGSKRQINITTPGALVCGITEMTAQIYTQYGPLEEVRYQIDQGNIISMKIVKEKLWNTATEIWDTTQVAAGYHTVIVEARDKEGFFSQQMEAKVNHSEIVPLGEIIPHFKAYQGHLIKVKGTIKTSFIEESCYNSEESTF
;
A
#
# COMPACT_ATOMS: atom_id res chain seq x y z
N VAL A 1 8.99 -17.29 9.22
CA VAL A 1 9.43 -15.90 9.01
C VAL A 1 10.72 -15.99 8.24
N LEU A 2 10.82 -15.32 7.09
CA LEU A 2 12.05 -15.30 6.30
C LEU A 2 12.88 -14.08 6.67
N ASP A 3 14.19 -14.25 6.71
CA ASP A 3 15.13 -13.15 6.96
C ASP A 3 15.96 -12.88 5.71
N PRO A 4 15.60 -11.85 4.93
CA PRO A 4 16.32 -11.49 3.72
C PRO A 4 17.55 -10.64 3.96
N ASN A 5 18.03 -10.47 5.20
CA ASN A 5 19.14 -9.58 5.50
C ASN A 5 20.47 -10.35 5.64
N GLU A 6 21.36 -10.21 4.66
CA GLU A 6 22.70 -10.81 4.68
C GLU A 6 23.81 -9.76 4.68
N LEU A 7 24.99 -10.19 5.12
CA LEU A 7 26.25 -9.45 5.00
C LEU A 7 27.22 -10.27 4.15
N LEU A 8 27.52 -9.78 2.95
CA LEU A 8 28.47 -10.40 2.01
C LEU A 8 29.63 -9.43 1.78
N ASP A 9 30.85 -9.86 2.10
CA ASP A 9 32.07 -9.05 1.98
C ASP A 9 31.97 -7.66 2.66
N GLY A 10 31.26 -7.60 3.79
CA GLY A 10 31.04 -6.36 4.55
C GLY A 10 29.94 -5.45 3.98
N ASN A 11 29.30 -5.83 2.87
CA ASN A 11 28.17 -5.11 2.30
C ASN A 11 26.85 -5.76 2.70
N GLN A 12 25.86 -4.92 3.00
CA GLN A 12 24.50 -5.39 3.23
C GLN A 12 23.86 -5.79 1.90
N VAL A 13 23.36 -7.03 1.85
CA VAL A 13 22.68 -7.58 0.69
C VAL A 13 21.32 -8.08 1.13
N TYR A 14 20.30 -7.78 0.32
CA TYR A 14 18.96 -8.28 0.57
C TYR A 14 18.69 -9.50 -0.29
N ARG A 15 18.69 -10.69 0.31
CA ARG A 15 18.37 -11.96 -0.36
C ARG A 15 18.02 -13.02 0.68
N ILE A 16 17.27 -14.04 0.27
CA ILE A 16 17.07 -15.21 1.13
C ILE A 16 18.30 -16.12 0.99
N PRO A 17 19.00 -16.47 2.08
CA PRO A 17 20.16 -17.37 2.00
C PRO A 17 19.75 -18.78 1.61
N ASP A 18 20.65 -19.51 0.94
CA ASP A 18 20.37 -20.83 0.36
C ASP A 18 19.83 -21.84 1.40
N TYR A 19 20.33 -21.79 2.65
CA TYR A 19 19.83 -22.66 3.72
C TYR A 19 18.37 -22.36 4.11
N GLN A 20 17.91 -21.10 4.02
CA GLN A 20 16.50 -20.75 4.23
C GLN A 20 15.65 -21.16 3.03
N ILE A 21 16.17 -21.10 1.81
CA ILE A 21 15.45 -21.58 0.63
C ILE A 21 15.25 -23.09 0.73
N GLU A 22 16.28 -23.84 1.12
CA GLU A 22 16.19 -25.29 1.28
C GLU A 22 15.22 -25.68 2.40
N TRP A 23 15.33 -25.01 3.55
CA TRP A 23 14.34 -25.16 4.63
C TRP A 23 12.92 -24.86 4.13
N LEU A 24 12.74 -23.79 3.36
CA LEU A 24 11.44 -23.38 2.83
C LEU A 24 10.86 -24.42 1.87
N ARG A 25 11.68 -25.00 0.98
CA ARG A 25 11.23 -26.09 0.07
C ARG A 25 10.71 -27.28 0.86
N GLU A 26 11.46 -27.70 1.87
CA GLU A 26 11.07 -28.81 2.74
C GLU A 26 9.80 -28.47 3.53
N ASP A 27 9.71 -27.30 4.17
CA ASP A 27 8.54 -26.85 4.93
C ASP A 27 7.26 -26.82 4.07
N LEU A 28 7.37 -26.27 2.85
CA LEU A 28 6.25 -26.21 1.91
C LEU A 28 5.81 -27.60 1.41
N SER A 29 6.71 -28.59 1.38
CA SER A 29 6.39 -29.96 0.94
C SER A 29 5.37 -30.67 1.84
N TYR A 30 5.28 -30.27 3.11
CA TYR A 30 4.33 -30.84 4.07
C TYR A 30 2.92 -30.21 4.00
N ARG A 31 2.72 -29.14 3.22
CA ARG A 31 1.45 -28.39 3.22
C ARG A 31 0.32 -29.11 2.47
N GLN A 32 -0.90 -29.00 3.01
CA GLN A 32 -2.12 -29.65 2.49
C GLN A 32 -3.28 -28.65 2.28
N GLY A 33 -3.03 -27.52 1.61
CA GLY A 33 -4.09 -26.70 0.98
C GLY A 33 -4.67 -25.50 1.75
N SER A 34 -4.14 -25.13 2.93
CA SER A 34 -4.48 -23.86 3.58
C SER A 34 -3.71 -22.69 2.96
N PRO A 35 -4.23 -21.44 3.04
CA PRO A 35 -3.52 -20.29 2.49
C PRO A 35 -2.19 -20.07 3.23
N LEU A 36 -1.17 -19.64 2.48
CA LEU A 36 0.16 -19.37 2.98
C LEU A 36 0.28 -17.89 3.34
N LEU A 37 0.55 -17.60 4.62
CA LEU A 37 0.91 -16.26 5.08
C LEU A 37 2.42 -16.22 5.27
N VAL A 38 3.09 -15.34 4.53
CA VAL A 38 4.54 -15.16 4.63
C VAL A 38 4.85 -13.80 5.25
N PHE A 39 5.70 -13.81 6.27
CA PHE A 39 6.20 -12.61 6.93
C PHE A 39 7.71 -12.51 6.77
N PHE A 40 8.18 -11.31 6.42
CA PHE A 40 9.59 -10.96 6.27
C PHE A 40 9.80 -9.47 6.48
N HIS A 41 11.01 -9.03 6.79
CA HIS A 41 11.25 -7.62 7.13
C HIS A 41 11.37 -6.73 5.88
N ILE A 42 12.23 -7.10 4.94
CA ILE A 42 12.55 -6.32 3.73
C ILE A 42 11.57 -6.68 2.60
N PRO A 43 10.89 -5.74 1.94
CA PRO A 43 10.01 -6.03 0.82
C PRO A 43 10.70 -6.74 -0.35
N THR A 44 9.96 -7.59 -1.06
CA THR A 44 10.55 -8.52 -2.06
C THR A 44 11.21 -7.82 -3.23
N ARG A 45 10.77 -6.61 -3.57
CA ARG A 45 11.37 -5.78 -4.64
C ARG A 45 12.82 -5.39 -4.37
N SER A 46 13.27 -5.52 -3.13
CA SER A 46 14.67 -5.27 -2.77
C SER A 46 15.52 -6.52 -2.81
N TRP A 47 14.97 -7.72 -3.04
CA TRP A 47 15.72 -8.98 -2.96
C TRP A 47 16.43 -9.32 -4.27
N GLU A 48 17.69 -9.75 -4.19
CA GLU A 48 18.45 -10.20 -5.37
C GLU A 48 17.88 -11.48 -5.98
N ASN A 49 17.52 -12.46 -5.15
CA ASN A 49 16.98 -13.76 -5.57
C ASN A 49 15.45 -13.85 -5.47
N TYR A 50 14.75 -12.72 -5.58
CA TYR A 50 13.30 -12.64 -5.39
C TYR A 50 12.54 -13.66 -6.26
N ALA A 51 12.92 -13.83 -7.53
CA ALA A 51 12.22 -14.73 -8.45
C ALA A 51 12.26 -16.21 -8.00
N GLU A 52 13.40 -16.68 -7.48
CA GLU A 52 13.53 -18.06 -6.97
C GLU A 52 12.56 -18.31 -5.81
N VAL A 53 12.52 -17.37 -4.86
CA VAL A 53 11.69 -17.49 -3.66
C VAL A 53 10.21 -17.34 -3.99
N LEU A 54 9.85 -16.36 -4.82
CA LEU A 54 8.45 -16.14 -5.24
C LEU A 54 7.89 -17.32 -6.04
N ASN A 55 8.72 -18.02 -6.83
CA ASN A 55 8.31 -19.25 -7.53
C ASN A 55 7.90 -20.39 -6.57
N LEU A 56 8.46 -20.44 -5.36
CA LEU A 56 8.01 -21.38 -4.33
C LEU A 56 6.63 -20.98 -3.79
N PHE A 57 6.40 -19.68 -3.57
CA PHE A 57 5.13 -19.17 -3.06
C PHE A 57 3.97 -19.23 -4.06
N ASN A 58 4.25 -19.02 -5.35
CA ASN A 58 3.26 -19.02 -6.42
C ASN A 58 2.57 -20.38 -6.62
N GLN A 59 3.09 -21.45 -6.03
CA GLN A 59 2.49 -22.78 -6.03
C GLN A 59 1.37 -22.93 -4.98
N HIS A 60 1.16 -21.89 -4.17
CA HIS A 60 0.18 -21.87 -3.08
C HIS A 60 -0.69 -20.61 -3.17
N SER A 61 -1.86 -20.65 -2.55
CA SER A 61 -2.65 -19.44 -2.30
C SER A 61 -1.94 -18.60 -1.25
N THR A 62 -1.14 -17.63 -1.69
CA THR A 62 -0.20 -16.90 -0.83
C THR A 62 -0.58 -15.43 -0.65
N LYS A 63 -0.38 -14.91 0.57
CA LYS A 63 -0.37 -13.47 0.85
C LYS A 63 0.86 -13.12 1.67
N MET A 64 1.57 -12.07 1.26
CA MET A 64 2.83 -11.67 1.87
C MET A 64 2.67 -10.39 2.68
N PHE A 65 3.45 -10.27 3.76
CA PHE A 65 3.46 -9.11 4.64
C PHE A 65 4.89 -8.71 4.96
N SER A 66 5.18 -7.43 4.77
CA SER A 66 6.52 -6.86 4.95
C SER A 66 6.50 -5.50 5.64
N GLY A 67 7.68 -4.98 5.95
CA GLY A 67 7.87 -3.69 6.60
C GLY A 67 9.03 -2.92 5.96
N HIS A 68 9.96 -2.42 6.78
CA HIS A 68 11.21 -1.76 6.40
C HIS A 68 11.10 -0.42 5.65
N TRP A 69 10.19 -0.26 4.69
CA TRP A 69 10.08 0.98 3.91
C TRP A 69 9.38 2.13 4.64
N HIS A 70 8.74 1.85 5.79
CA HIS A 70 7.93 2.82 6.53
C HIS A 70 6.74 3.35 5.71
N LEU A 71 6.24 2.56 4.76
CA LEU A 71 5.07 2.86 3.91
C LEU A 71 3.99 1.79 4.12
N ASP A 72 2.74 2.16 3.93
CA ASP A 72 1.58 1.28 3.92
C ASP A 72 1.06 1.06 2.50
N ILE A 73 1.73 0.18 1.77
CA ILE A 73 1.48 0.00 0.34
C ILE A 73 1.26 -1.46 -0.01
N LEU A 74 0.24 -1.70 -0.83
CA LEU A 74 -0.01 -3.00 -1.45
C LEU A 74 0.75 -3.03 -2.78
N ILE A 75 1.67 -3.97 -2.92
CA ILE A 75 2.45 -4.17 -4.14
C ILE A 75 2.13 -5.54 -4.75
N ASP A 76 2.22 -5.62 -6.08
CA ASP A 76 2.25 -6.90 -6.78
C ASP A 76 3.69 -7.41 -6.87
N SER A 77 3.87 -8.65 -6.40
CA SER A 77 5.14 -9.36 -6.36
C SER A 77 4.99 -10.66 -7.16
N GLN A 78 5.09 -10.54 -8.49
CA GLN A 78 4.87 -11.63 -9.47
C GLN A 78 3.49 -12.30 -9.34
N GLY A 79 2.43 -11.49 -9.26
CA GLY A 79 1.06 -11.99 -9.10
C GLY A 79 0.67 -12.33 -7.66
N ILE A 80 1.60 -12.24 -6.71
CA ILE A 80 1.33 -12.42 -5.27
C ILE A 80 1.16 -11.04 -4.62
N PRO A 81 0.02 -10.76 -3.98
CA PRO A 81 -0.16 -9.53 -3.21
C PRO A 81 0.77 -9.49 -2.00
N GLU A 82 1.58 -8.44 -1.91
CA GLU A 82 2.43 -8.14 -0.77
C GLU A 82 2.02 -6.84 -0.11
N GLN A 83 1.64 -6.92 1.16
CA GLN A 83 1.28 -5.76 1.96
C GLN A 83 2.48 -5.30 2.79
N VAL A 84 3.10 -4.21 2.34
CA VAL A 84 4.05 -3.46 3.17
C VAL A 84 3.24 -2.69 4.22
N THR A 85 3.66 -2.75 5.48
CA THR A 85 2.99 -2.06 6.58
C THR A 85 3.83 -0.89 7.08
N GLY A 86 3.16 0.25 7.28
CA GLY A 86 3.77 1.46 7.84
C GLY A 86 4.45 1.21 9.19
N ALA A 87 5.49 1.99 9.47
CA ALA A 87 6.23 1.84 10.71
C ALA A 87 5.49 2.52 11.87
N LEU A 88 5.58 1.91 13.06
CA LEU A 88 5.06 2.51 14.29
C LEU A 88 5.65 3.91 14.54
N CYS A 89 6.93 4.10 14.19
CA CYS A 89 7.64 5.37 14.33
C CYS A 89 7.39 6.35 13.17
N GLY A 90 6.53 6.02 12.19
CA GLY A 90 6.35 6.81 10.97
C GLY A 90 7.67 7.09 10.26
N GLU A 91 7.95 8.34 9.89
CA GLU A 91 9.24 8.76 9.30
C GLU A 91 10.34 8.87 10.37
N TRP A 92 10.73 7.76 11.02
CA TRP A 92 11.78 7.71 12.05
C TRP A 92 11.59 8.75 13.17
N TRP A 93 10.36 8.84 13.68
CA TRP A 93 9.92 9.81 14.70
C TRP A 93 9.96 11.28 14.26
N ARG A 94 10.09 11.55 12.94
CA ARG A 94 10.05 12.90 12.37
C ARG A 94 8.68 13.30 11.83
N GLY A 95 7.73 12.37 11.81
CA GLY A 95 6.39 12.60 11.30
C GLY A 95 5.67 11.29 11.02
N ILE A 96 4.48 11.42 10.43
CA ILE A 96 3.70 10.30 9.90
C ILE A 96 4.50 9.53 8.83
N CYS A 97 3.99 8.37 8.40
CA CYS A 97 4.64 7.61 7.34
C CYS A 97 4.76 8.47 6.05
N PRO A 98 5.81 8.32 5.23
CA PRO A 98 6.00 9.16 4.03
C PRO A 98 4.88 9.05 2.98
N ASP A 99 4.06 8.00 3.04
CA ASP A 99 2.84 7.82 2.26
C ASP A 99 1.60 8.54 2.84
N GLY A 100 1.78 9.32 3.90
CA GLY A 100 0.71 10.08 4.56
C GLY A 100 -0.09 9.27 5.59
N LYS A 101 0.28 8.01 5.87
CA LYS A 101 -0.45 7.20 6.85
C LYS A 101 -0.08 7.57 8.28
N PRO A 102 -1.06 7.66 9.19
CA PRO A 102 -0.78 7.94 10.60
C PRO A 102 -0.05 6.75 11.24
N TYR A 103 0.50 6.97 12.44
CA TYR A 103 1.11 5.90 13.22
C TYR A 103 0.10 4.79 13.50
N GLY A 104 0.46 3.55 13.16
CA GLY A 104 -0.50 2.46 13.15
C GLY A 104 0.12 1.08 13.17
N TYR A 105 -0.75 0.09 13.06
CA TYR A 105 -0.42 -1.33 12.97
C TYR A 105 -1.41 -2.03 12.05
N ARG A 106 -1.05 -3.22 11.57
CA ARG A 106 -1.93 -4.03 10.73
C ARG A 106 -2.61 -5.12 11.53
N ILE A 107 -3.92 -5.23 11.35
CA ILE A 107 -4.72 -6.36 11.79
C ILE A 107 -4.86 -7.31 10.60
N ILE A 108 -4.57 -8.60 10.81
CA ILE A 108 -4.76 -9.64 9.81
C ILE A 108 -5.81 -10.61 10.34
N GLN A 109 -6.86 -10.85 9.56
CA GLN A 109 -7.96 -11.74 9.90
C GLN A 109 -8.00 -12.88 8.88
N VAL A 110 -7.89 -14.11 9.37
CA VAL A 110 -7.93 -15.33 8.56
C VAL A 110 -9.26 -16.04 8.78
N GLU A 111 -9.98 -16.31 7.69
CA GLU A 111 -11.28 -16.99 7.70
C GLU A 111 -11.34 -18.08 6.63
N GLY A 112 -11.08 -19.33 7.05
CA GLY A 112 -10.91 -20.42 6.10
C GLY A 112 -9.75 -20.11 5.15
N ASN A 113 -10.07 -19.95 3.85
CA ASN A 113 -9.09 -19.62 2.82
C ASN A 113 -8.96 -18.12 2.54
N ASN A 114 -9.77 -17.27 3.20
CA ASN A 114 -9.74 -15.83 2.98
C ASN A 114 -8.82 -15.14 3.98
N ILE A 115 -7.99 -14.21 3.49
CA ILE A 115 -7.10 -13.39 4.32
C ILE A 115 -7.43 -11.91 4.12
N PHE A 116 -8.04 -11.32 5.13
CA PHE A 116 -8.36 -9.91 5.16
C PHE A 116 -7.32 -9.14 6.00
N SER A 117 -7.16 -7.86 5.71
CA SER A 117 -6.27 -7.00 6.50
C SER A 117 -6.77 -5.58 6.59
N PHE A 118 -6.51 -4.94 7.72
CA PHE A 118 -6.90 -3.58 8.01
C PHE A 118 -5.72 -2.82 8.63
N TYR A 119 -5.37 -1.66 8.09
CA TYR A 119 -4.43 -0.75 8.74
C TYR A 119 -5.14 0.06 9.80
N LYS A 120 -4.73 -0.06 11.07
CA LYS A 120 -5.35 0.58 12.22
C LYS A 120 -4.45 1.67 12.78
N GLU A 121 -4.94 2.91 12.75
CA GLU A 121 -4.31 4.02 13.45
C GLU A 121 -4.40 3.81 14.98
N ILE A 122 -3.32 4.13 15.68
CA ILE A 122 -3.26 4.02 17.14
C ILE A 122 -4.19 5.04 17.78
N GLY A 123 -4.96 4.61 18.77
CA GLY A 123 -5.86 5.47 19.54
C GLY A 123 -7.12 5.94 18.79
N SER A 124 -7.19 5.76 17.46
CA SER A 124 -8.35 6.15 16.68
C SER A 124 -9.58 5.31 17.04
N LYS A 125 -10.68 5.98 17.35
CA LYS A 125 -11.96 5.38 17.77
C LYS A 125 -12.89 5.10 16.59
N ARG A 126 -12.67 5.81 15.48
CA ARG A 126 -13.39 5.75 14.21
C ARG A 126 -12.38 5.96 13.08
N GLN A 127 -12.39 5.09 12.08
CA GLN A 127 -11.44 5.18 10.98
C GLN A 127 -12.08 4.68 9.68
N ILE A 128 -11.80 5.37 8.58
CA ILE A 128 -12.15 4.96 7.24
C ILE A 128 -10.85 4.84 6.44
N ASN A 129 -10.61 3.67 5.86
CA ASN A 129 -9.56 3.45 4.86
C ASN A 129 -10.24 3.27 3.50
N ILE A 130 -10.10 4.27 2.62
CA ILE A 130 -10.51 4.11 1.22
C ILE A 130 -9.44 3.26 0.52
N THR A 131 -9.80 2.04 0.13
CA THR A 131 -8.87 1.06 -0.44
C THR A 131 -9.00 0.94 -1.96
N THR A 132 -10.17 1.29 -2.51
CA THR A 132 -10.41 1.34 -3.96
C THR A 132 -11.38 2.49 -4.24
N PRO A 133 -11.15 3.29 -5.28
CA PRO A 133 -10.03 3.21 -6.22
C PRO A 133 -8.72 3.73 -5.64
N GLY A 134 -7.63 3.56 -6.39
CA GLY A 134 -6.39 4.28 -6.15
C GLY A 134 -6.45 5.73 -6.65
N ALA A 135 -5.31 6.40 -6.66
CA ALA A 135 -5.19 7.79 -7.10
C ALA A 135 -5.52 8.04 -8.59
N LEU A 136 -5.50 7.00 -9.43
CA LEU A 136 -5.77 7.09 -10.86
C LEU A 136 -6.89 6.12 -11.22
N VAL A 137 -7.93 6.64 -11.88
CA VAL A 137 -9.18 5.93 -12.16
C VAL A 137 -9.52 6.04 -13.63
N CYS A 138 -9.91 4.92 -14.24
CA CYS A 138 -10.34 4.85 -15.62
C CYS A 138 -11.48 3.84 -15.75
N GLY A 139 -12.60 4.26 -16.35
CA GLY A 139 -13.74 3.38 -16.63
C GLY A 139 -14.57 3.06 -15.38
N ILE A 140 -15.00 1.81 -15.27
CA ILE A 140 -15.82 1.36 -14.14
C ILE A 140 -14.89 0.77 -13.08
N THR A 141 -15.00 1.25 -11.85
CA THR A 141 -14.20 0.77 -10.71
C THR A 141 -15.08 0.51 -9.50
N GLU A 142 -14.55 -0.23 -8.53
CA GLU A 142 -15.21 -0.41 -7.24
C GLU A 142 -14.81 0.73 -6.29
N MET A 143 -15.78 1.31 -5.60
CA MET A 143 -15.55 2.15 -4.44
C MET A 143 -15.60 1.26 -3.20
N THR A 144 -14.43 1.00 -2.61
CA THR A 144 -14.31 0.11 -1.44
C THR A 144 -13.64 0.85 -0.30
N ALA A 145 -14.35 0.89 0.82
CA ALA A 145 -13.88 1.47 2.07
C ALA A 145 -13.95 0.45 3.19
N GLN A 146 -12.90 0.37 4.00
CA GLN A 146 -12.91 -0.35 5.26
C GLN A 146 -13.19 0.64 6.40
N ILE A 147 -14.11 0.29 7.29
CA ILE A 147 -14.62 1.17 8.34
C ILE A 147 -14.55 0.49 9.70
N TYR A 148 -13.80 1.11 10.60
CA TYR A 148 -13.76 0.76 12.02
C TYR A 148 -14.51 1.80 12.83
N THR A 149 -15.34 1.34 13.77
CA THR A 149 -15.90 2.18 14.84
C THR A 149 -16.04 1.36 16.12
N GLN A 150 -15.76 1.98 17.25
CA GLN A 150 -16.00 1.39 18.57
C GLN A 150 -17.43 1.63 19.10
N TYR A 151 -18.24 2.45 18.41
CA TYR A 151 -19.51 2.97 18.92
C TYR A 151 -20.75 2.18 18.48
N GLY A 152 -20.59 0.87 18.26
CA GLY A 152 -21.67 -0.03 17.85
C GLY A 152 -21.73 -0.27 16.34
N PRO A 153 -22.81 -0.90 15.83
CA PRO A 153 -22.92 -1.18 14.41
C PRO A 153 -22.97 0.12 13.59
N LEU A 154 -22.36 0.08 12.41
CA LEU A 154 -22.56 1.10 11.38
C LEU A 154 -24.01 1.08 10.91
N GLU A 155 -24.57 2.27 10.76
CA GLU A 155 -25.95 2.48 10.32
C GLU A 155 -26.03 2.84 8.84
N GLU A 156 -25.06 3.60 8.35
CA GLU A 156 -25.04 4.14 6.99
C GLU A 156 -23.58 4.34 6.55
N VAL A 157 -23.30 4.04 5.28
CA VAL A 157 -22.07 4.48 4.60
C VAL A 157 -22.46 4.99 3.23
N ARG A 158 -21.89 6.13 2.85
CA ARG A 158 -22.16 6.79 1.57
C ARG A 158 -20.88 7.43 1.05
N TYR A 159 -20.82 7.63 -0.27
CA TYR A 159 -19.78 8.42 -0.88
C TYR A 159 -20.35 9.54 -1.73
N GLN A 160 -19.53 10.57 -1.95
CA GLN A 160 -19.83 11.70 -2.79
C GLN A 160 -18.57 12.04 -3.61
N ILE A 161 -18.78 12.38 -4.88
CA ILE A 161 -17.74 12.92 -5.76
C ILE A 161 -17.97 14.42 -5.89
N ASP A 162 -16.99 15.21 -5.49
CA ASP A 162 -17.05 16.68 -5.41
C ASP A 162 -18.32 17.16 -4.67
N GLN A 163 -19.19 17.92 -5.34
CA GLN A 163 -20.48 18.39 -4.83
C GLN A 163 -21.66 17.66 -5.52
N GLY A 164 -21.40 16.48 -6.08
CA GLY A 164 -22.36 15.68 -6.81
C GLY A 164 -23.37 14.96 -5.92
N ASN A 165 -24.04 13.95 -6.49
CA ASN A 165 -25.01 13.15 -5.76
C ASN A 165 -24.34 12.32 -4.67
N ILE A 166 -25.05 12.15 -3.55
CA ILE A 166 -24.67 11.23 -2.47
C ILE A 166 -25.15 9.84 -2.85
N ILE A 167 -24.24 8.86 -2.82
CA ILE A 167 -24.50 7.48 -3.23
C ILE A 167 -24.30 6.57 -2.01
N SER A 168 -25.35 5.83 -1.64
CA SER A 168 -25.27 4.85 -0.55
C SER A 168 -24.41 3.65 -0.95
N MET A 169 -23.62 3.14 -0.01
CA MET A 169 -22.77 1.98 -0.22
C MET A 169 -23.33 0.75 0.50
N LYS A 170 -23.14 -0.43 -0.09
CA LYS A 170 -23.51 -1.70 0.54
C LYS A 170 -22.53 -2.05 1.64
N ILE A 171 -23.01 -2.12 2.88
CA ILE A 171 -22.22 -2.51 4.05
C ILE A 171 -22.20 -4.02 4.20
N VAL A 172 -21.01 -4.60 4.29
CA VAL A 172 -20.75 -5.98 4.69
C VAL A 172 -20.05 -5.94 6.04
N LYS A 173 -20.73 -6.42 7.07
CA LYS A 173 -20.15 -6.53 8.40
C LYS A 173 -19.15 -7.69 8.44
N GLU A 174 -17.89 -7.38 8.73
CA GLU A 174 -16.90 -8.40 9.08
C GLU A 174 -16.80 -8.49 10.61
N LYS A 175 -15.73 -9.09 11.14
CA LYS A 175 -15.52 -9.20 12.58
C LYS A 175 -15.06 -7.88 13.18
N LEU A 176 -13.82 -7.47 12.88
CA LEU A 176 -13.17 -6.35 13.58
C LEU A 176 -13.42 -4.99 12.92
N TRP A 177 -13.76 -4.97 11.64
CA TRP A 177 -14.18 -3.78 10.89
C TRP A 177 -15.36 -4.14 9.99
N ASN A 178 -15.87 -3.17 9.24
CA ASN A 178 -16.88 -3.38 8.22
C ASN A 178 -16.29 -2.96 6.88
N THR A 179 -16.77 -3.54 5.80
CA THR A 179 -16.39 -3.15 4.44
C THR A 179 -17.62 -2.61 3.75
N ALA A 180 -17.52 -1.43 3.16
CA ALA A 180 -18.56 -0.85 2.33
C ALA A 180 -18.10 -0.85 0.88
N THR A 181 -18.99 -1.24 -0.03
CA THR A 181 -18.71 -1.37 -1.47
C THR A 181 -19.80 -0.71 -2.29
N GLU A 182 -19.44 -0.09 -3.41
CA GLU A 182 -20.36 0.32 -4.47
C GLU A 182 -19.61 0.42 -5.81
N ILE A 183 -20.30 0.45 -6.94
CA ILE A 183 -19.69 0.68 -8.25
C ILE A 183 -19.60 2.18 -8.51
N TRP A 184 -18.40 2.65 -8.85
CA TRP A 184 -18.20 3.99 -9.40
C TRP A 184 -17.94 3.92 -10.90
N ASP A 185 -18.94 4.34 -11.68
CA ASP A 185 -18.80 4.53 -13.12
C ASP A 185 -18.18 5.91 -13.41
N THR A 186 -16.88 5.93 -13.71
CA THR A 186 -16.17 7.18 -14.04
C THR A 186 -16.36 7.61 -15.49
N THR A 187 -17.03 6.81 -16.33
CA THR A 187 -17.27 7.18 -17.75
C THR A 187 -18.19 8.38 -17.89
N GLN A 188 -18.97 8.67 -16.85
CA GLN A 188 -19.89 9.81 -16.76
C GLN A 188 -19.29 11.00 -16.02
N VAL A 189 -18.05 10.89 -15.55
CA VAL A 189 -17.34 11.94 -14.79
C VAL A 189 -16.37 12.65 -15.73
N ALA A 190 -16.24 13.97 -15.59
CA ALA A 190 -15.26 14.74 -16.35
C ALA A 190 -13.83 14.20 -16.11
N ALA A 191 -12.95 14.28 -17.10
CA ALA A 191 -11.55 14.00 -16.87
C ALA A 191 -10.94 15.11 -16.00
N GLY A 192 -10.14 14.74 -15.00
CA GLY A 192 -9.56 15.69 -14.06
C GLY A 192 -9.38 15.12 -12.67
N TYR A 193 -9.03 16.00 -11.72
CA TYR A 193 -8.91 15.65 -10.31
C TYR A 193 -10.25 15.87 -9.62
N HIS A 194 -10.68 14.87 -8.87
CA HIS A 194 -11.94 14.86 -8.14
C HIS A 194 -11.68 14.55 -6.68
N THR A 195 -12.45 15.18 -5.80
CA THR A 195 -12.47 14.83 -4.38
C THR A 195 -13.49 13.72 -4.16
N VAL A 196 -13.03 12.58 -3.66
CA VAL A 196 -13.89 11.50 -3.20
C VAL A 196 -14.03 11.62 -1.70
N ILE A 197 -15.26 11.75 -1.21
CA ILE A 197 -15.57 11.78 0.22
C ILE A 197 -16.35 10.52 0.55
N VAL A 198 -15.87 9.72 1.50
CA VAL A 198 -16.61 8.62 2.10
C VAL A 198 -17.02 9.04 3.50
N GLU A 199 -18.31 8.93 3.80
CA GLU A 199 -18.89 9.28 5.08
C GLU A 199 -19.64 8.07 5.65
N ALA A 200 -19.46 7.85 6.95
CA ALA A 200 -20.06 6.76 7.70
C ALA A 200 -20.81 7.31 8.92
N ARG A 201 -21.93 6.66 9.30
CA ARG A 201 -22.68 6.96 10.52
C ARG A 201 -22.67 5.77 11.46
N ASP A 202 -22.31 6.03 12.71
CA ASP A 202 -22.59 5.14 13.83
C ASP A 202 -23.49 5.84 14.86
N LYS A 203 -23.70 5.22 16.03
CA LYS A 203 -24.60 5.73 17.08
C LYS A 203 -24.23 7.11 17.62
N GLU A 204 -22.96 7.49 17.56
CA GLU A 204 -22.45 8.77 18.05
C GLU A 204 -22.39 9.82 16.91
N GLY A 205 -22.92 9.52 15.72
CA GLY A 205 -23.00 10.45 14.58
C GLY A 205 -22.07 10.12 13.40
N PHE A 206 -21.90 11.11 12.53
CA PHE A 206 -21.15 10.98 11.27
C PHE A 206 -19.65 11.20 11.44
N PHE A 207 -18.87 10.53 10.59
CA PHE A 207 -17.44 10.74 10.40
C PHE A 207 -17.07 10.44 8.95
N SER A 208 -16.05 11.11 8.43
CA SER A 208 -15.68 11.00 7.02
C SER A 208 -14.18 10.89 6.81
N GLN A 209 -13.82 10.44 5.61
CA GLN A 209 -12.48 10.49 5.07
C GLN A 209 -12.58 10.92 3.61
N GLN A 210 -11.55 11.60 3.12
CA GLN A 210 -11.47 12.01 1.72
C GLN A 210 -10.17 11.55 1.07
N MET A 211 -10.21 11.43 -0.25
CA MET A 211 -9.03 11.30 -1.10
C MET A 211 -9.21 12.13 -2.37
N GLU A 212 -8.10 12.47 -3.01
CA GLU A 212 -8.10 13.03 -4.36
C GLU A 212 -7.84 11.90 -5.36
N ALA A 213 -8.68 11.78 -6.38
CA ALA A 213 -8.56 10.79 -7.44
C ALA A 213 -8.59 11.48 -8.80
N LYS A 214 -7.66 11.11 -9.68
CA LYS A 214 -7.64 11.57 -11.07
C LYS A 214 -8.43 10.61 -11.95
N VAL A 215 -9.52 11.11 -12.54
CA VAL A 215 -10.22 10.43 -13.63
C VAL A 215 -9.48 10.72 -14.93
N ASN A 216 -8.98 9.67 -15.58
CA ASN A 216 -8.20 9.75 -16.81
C ASN A 216 -8.51 8.59 -17.76
N HIS A 217 -8.23 8.77 -19.05
CA HIS A 217 -8.34 7.71 -20.06
C HIS A 217 -7.05 6.91 -20.24
N SER A 218 -6.00 7.23 -19.49
CA SER A 218 -4.67 6.62 -19.55
C SER A 218 -4.19 6.26 -18.15
N GLU A 219 -3.63 5.05 -18.00
CA GLU A 219 -2.95 4.61 -16.77
C GLU A 219 -1.58 5.29 -16.54
N ILE A 220 -1.13 6.11 -17.49
CA ILE A 220 0.15 6.82 -17.44
C ILE A 220 -0.10 8.31 -17.19
N VAL A 221 0.58 8.84 -16.17
CA VAL A 221 0.54 10.26 -15.79
C VAL A 221 1.81 10.98 -16.28
N PRO A 222 1.72 12.20 -16.86
CA PRO A 222 2.91 12.99 -17.15
C PRO A 222 3.71 13.31 -15.88
N LEU A 223 5.03 13.19 -15.92
CA LEU A 223 5.89 13.47 -14.75
C LEU A 223 5.67 14.89 -14.19
N GLY A 224 5.44 15.88 -15.06
CA GLY A 224 5.16 17.25 -14.66
C GLY A 224 3.87 17.46 -13.87
N GLU A 225 2.94 16.50 -13.91
CA GLU A 225 1.69 16.55 -13.12
C GLU A 225 1.85 16.02 -11.70
N ILE A 226 2.90 15.23 -11.42
CA ILE A 226 3.09 14.62 -10.10
C ILE A 226 3.35 15.68 -9.03
N ILE A 227 4.15 16.70 -9.33
CA ILE A 227 4.55 17.70 -8.33
C ILE A 227 3.36 18.58 -7.89
N PRO A 228 2.55 19.16 -8.80
CA PRO A 228 1.39 19.97 -8.39
C PRO A 228 0.32 19.18 -7.64
N HIS A 229 0.23 17.87 -7.89
CA HIS A 229 -0.78 16.97 -7.32
C HIS A 229 -0.17 15.89 -6.43
N PHE A 230 0.95 16.21 -5.76
CA PHE A 230 1.70 15.22 -4.99
C PHE A 230 0.82 14.47 -3.98
N LYS A 231 -0.10 15.18 -3.31
CA LYS A 231 -1.02 14.59 -2.33
C LYS A 231 -1.96 13.54 -2.92
N ALA A 232 -2.40 13.69 -4.17
CA ALA A 232 -3.23 12.67 -4.82
C ALA A 232 -2.45 11.36 -5.02
N TYR A 233 -1.17 11.47 -5.35
CA TYR A 233 -0.33 10.31 -5.68
C TYR A 233 0.49 9.78 -4.50
N GLN A 234 0.53 10.50 -3.39
CA GLN A 234 1.27 10.11 -2.18
C GLN A 234 0.80 8.73 -1.70
N GLY A 235 1.74 7.79 -1.57
CA GLY A 235 1.42 6.42 -1.15
C GLY A 235 0.87 5.49 -2.23
N HIS A 236 0.77 5.95 -3.48
CA HIS A 236 0.28 5.15 -4.60
C HIS A 236 1.38 4.81 -5.60
N LEU A 237 1.37 3.58 -6.13
CA LEU A 237 2.21 3.21 -7.26
C LEU A 237 1.62 3.78 -8.56
N ILE A 238 2.33 4.71 -9.19
CA ILE A 238 1.87 5.39 -10.41
C ILE A 238 2.90 5.22 -11.52
N LYS A 239 2.42 4.86 -12.71
CA LYS A 239 3.24 4.86 -13.92
C LYS A 239 3.33 6.29 -14.45
N VAL A 240 4.55 6.79 -14.60
CA VAL A 240 4.79 8.15 -15.07
C VAL A 240 5.59 8.17 -16.37
N LYS A 241 5.33 9.18 -17.21
CA LYS A 241 6.11 9.44 -18.43
C LYS A 241 6.61 10.87 -18.44
N GLY A 242 7.89 11.06 -18.71
CA GLY A 242 8.49 12.39 -18.80
C GLY A 242 9.89 12.36 -19.38
N THR A 243 10.44 13.55 -19.58
CA THR A 243 11.82 13.74 -20.03
C THR A 243 12.63 14.31 -18.88
N ILE A 244 13.70 13.63 -18.49
CA ILE A 244 14.67 14.14 -17.52
C ILE A 244 15.76 14.85 -18.31
N LYS A 245 15.94 16.16 -18.08
CA LYS A 245 17.09 16.91 -18.57
C LYS A 245 18.11 16.98 -17.44
N THR A 246 19.21 16.27 -17.59
CA THR A 246 20.37 16.41 -16.70
C THR A 246 21.39 17.33 -17.37
N SER A 247 21.93 18.28 -16.61
CA SER A 247 23.15 19.00 -16.96
C SER A 247 24.20 18.54 -15.97
N PHE A 248 25.15 17.73 -16.42
CA PHE A 248 26.29 17.37 -15.58
C PHE A 248 27.20 18.59 -15.50
N ILE A 249 27.39 19.10 -14.29
CA ILE A 249 28.53 19.97 -14.01
C ILE A 249 29.70 19.01 -13.82
N GLU A 250 30.67 19.03 -14.73
CA GLU A 250 31.97 18.42 -14.45
C GLU A 250 32.57 19.21 -13.27
N GLU A 251 32.59 18.61 -12.08
CA GLU A 251 33.43 19.10 -11.00
C GLU A 251 34.87 18.95 -11.47
N SER A 252 35.52 20.08 -11.80
CA SER A 252 36.95 20.11 -12.06
C SER A 252 37.67 19.54 -10.83
N CYS A 253 38.42 18.46 -11.04
CA CYS A 253 39.25 17.83 -10.01
C CYS A 253 39.95 18.89 -9.16
N TYR A 254 39.82 18.75 -7.84
CA TYR A 254 40.65 19.46 -6.87
C TYR A 254 42.12 19.35 -7.31
N ASN A 255 42.72 20.49 -7.68
CA ASN A 255 44.17 20.59 -7.72
C ASN A 255 44.65 20.34 -6.29
N SER A 256 45.39 19.25 -6.10
CA SER A 256 46.13 18.98 -4.88
C SER A 256 47.14 20.10 -4.70
N GLU A 257 46.85 21.07 -3.85
CA GLU A 257 47.88 21.92 -3.28
C GLU A 257 48.72 21.04 -2.34
N GLU A 258 50.01 20.92 -2.66
CA GLU A 258 51.03 20.37 -1.79
C GLU A 258 50.99 21.09 -0.44
N SER A 259 50.52 20.41 0.59
CA SER A 259 50.76 20.82 1.97
C SER A 259 52.06 20.17 2.44
N THR A 260 53.15 20.92 2.35
CA THR A 260 54.31 20.76 3.21
C THR A 260 53.87 20.83 4.67
N PHE A 261 54.07 19.76 5.45
CA PHE A 261 54.72 19.71 6.78
C PHE A 261 54.77 18.26 7.28
#